data_AF-A0A970AXT9-F1
#
_entry.id   AF-A0A970AXT9-F1
#
_cell.length_a   1.000
_cell.length_b   1.000
_cell.length_c   1.000
_cell.angle_alpha   90.00
_cell.angle_beta   90.00
_cell.angle_gamma   90.00
#
_symmetry.space_group_name_H-M   'P 1'
#
loop_
_entity.id
_entity.type
_entity.pdbx_description
1 polymer ?
#
loop_
_entity_poly.entity_id
_entity_poly.type
_entity_poly.pdbx_seq_one_letter_code
_entity_poly.pdbx_strand_id
1 'polypeptide(L)'
;MKRFALALAPLALATAAFAQTELPDVADTDGNGTWSLVELQAVWTDMTEEGFAAVDTNTDGEVDTVELQAALDNAVLTVPVAGN
;
A
#
# COMPACT_ATOMS: atom_id res chain seq x y z
N MET A 1 -27.02 23.76 48.61
CA MET A 1 -26.76 22.38 48.15
C MET A 1 -25.62 22.42 47.14
N LYS A 2 -24.59 21.59 47.33
CA LYS A 2 -23.28 21.70 46.65
C LYS A 2 -23.32 21.03 45.26
N ARG A 3 -23.19 21.89 44.25
CA ARG A 3 -22.62 21.74 42.88
C ARG A 3 -22.39 20.31 42.36
N PHE A 4 -23.12 19.98 41.30
CA PHE A 4 -22.89 18.84 40.40
C PHE A 4 -21.46 18.86 39.86
N ALA A 5 -20.69 17.81 40.11
CA ALA A 5 -19.40 17.57 39.48
C ALA A 5 -19.58 16.45 38.44
N LEU A 6 -19.76 16.84 37.18
CA LEU A 6 -19.68 15.94 36.03
C LEU A 6 -18.21 15.90 35.61
N ALA A 7 -17.48 14.88 36.07
CA ALA A 7 -16.11 14.63 35.64
C ALA A 7 -16.14 13.96 34.26
N LEU A 8 -15.86 14.73 33.22
CA LEU A 8 -15.67 14.24 31.85
C LEU A 8 -14.20 13.83 31.70
N ALA A 9 -13.91 12.52 31.74
CA ALA A 9 -12.59 12.00 31.44
C ALA A 9 -12.40 11.98 29.90
N PRO A 10 -11.38 12.63 29.33
CA PRO A 10 -11.10 12.49 27.91
C PRO A 10 -10.48 11.10 27.67
N LEU A 11 -11.23 10.24 26.97
CA LEU A 11 -10.73 9.01 26.38
C LEU A 11 -9.70 9.41 25.31
N ALA A 12 -8.41 9.38 25.65
CA ALA A 12 -7.35 9.48 24.67
C ALA A 12 -7.27 8.14 23.92
N LEU A 13 -8.04 8.02 22.84
CA LEU A 13 -7.84 6.99 21.83
C LEU A 13 -6.52 7.29 21.13
N ALA A 14 -5.46 6.61 21.55
CA ALA A 14 -4.21 6.55 20.80
C ALA A 14 -4.53 5.88 19.45
N THR A 15 -4.70 6.68 18.41
CA THR A 15 -4.80 6.20 17.03
C THR A 15 -3.46 5.60 16.66
N ALA A 16 -3.44 4.30 16.38
CA ALA A 16 -2.29 3.65 15.78
C ALA A 16 -2.00 4.36 14.45
N ALA A 17 -0.89 5.09 14.40
CA ALA A 17 -0.32 5.55 13.15
C ALA A 17 0.22 4.31 12.45
N PHE A 18 -0.54 3.77 11.50
CA PHE A 18 -0.01 2.77 10.59
C PHE A 18 1.13 3.43 9.83
N ALA A 19 2.32 2.85 9.92
CA ALA A 19 3.44 3.23 9.07
C ALA A 19 2.98 3.00 7.63
N GLN A 20 2.67 4.07 6.91
CA GLN A 20 2.44 3.99 5.47
C GLN A 20 3.80 3.62 4.87
N THR A 21 3.97 2.35 4.51
CA THR A 21 5.02 1.93 3.60
C THR A 21 4.94 2.85 2.39
N GLU A 22 5.98 3.64 2.15
CA GLU A 22 6.03 4.52 0.98
C GLU A 22 5.97 3.61 -0.26
N LEU A 23 4.85 3.70 -0.97
CA LEU A 23 4.69 2.99 -2.22
C LEU A 23 5.73 3.54 -3.20
N PRO A 24 6.39 2.69 -3.99
CA PRO A 24 7.25 3.14 -5.06
C PRO A 24 6.45 3.99 -6.04
N ASP A 25 7.11 4.99 -6.61
CA ASP A 25 6.53 5.83 -7.66
C ASP A 25 6.45 4.99 -8.94
N VAL A 26 5.33 4.28 -9.09
CA VAL A 26 4.98 3.55 -10.31
C VAL A 26 4.10 4.46 -11.15
N ALA A 27 4.55 4.76 -12.37
CA ALA A 27 3.77 5.57 -13.29
C ALA A 27 2.54 4.79 -13.78
N ASP A 28 1.36 5.24 -13.36
CA ASP A 28 0.08 4.89 -13.98
C ASP A 28 -0.01 5.63 -15.33
N THR A 29 0.29 4.92 -16.40
CA THR A 29 0.43 5.48 -17.76
C THR A 29 -0.92 5.69 -18.41
N ASP A 30 -1.89 4.83 -18.10
CA ASP A 30 -3.24 4.93 -18.65
C ASP A 30 -4.21 5.75 -17.76
N GLY A 31 -3.82 6.02 -16.51
CA GLY A 31 -4.53 6.86 -15.57
C GLY A 31 -5.78 6.19 -14.97
N ASN A 32 -5.84 4.86 -14.96
CA ASN A 32 -7.00 4.12 -14.49
C ASN A 32 -7.04 3.94 -12.96
N GLY A 33 -5.95 4.27 -12.25
CA GLY A 33 -5.81 4.15 -10.80
C GLY A 33 -5.33 2.77 -10.31
N THR A 34 -4.92 1.91 -11.22
CA THR A 34 -4.31 0.60 -11.00
C THR A 34 -3.03 0.49 -11.83
N TRP A 35 -2.30 -0.62 -11.70
CA TRP A 35 -1.12 -0.87 -12.52
C TRP A 35 -1.19 -2.22 -13.21
N SER A 36 -0.97 -2.20 -14.51
CA SER A 36 -0.75 -3.38 -15.32
C SER A 36 0.65 -3.95 -15.12
N LEU A 37 0.87 -5.19 -15.55
CA LEU A 37 2.18 -5.83 -15.57
C LEU A 37 3.24 -4.98 -16.27
N VAL A 38 2.89 -4.32 -17.38
CA VAL A 38 3.81 -3.51 -18.17
C VAL A 38 4.25 -2.26 -17.40
N GLU A 39 3.33 -1.65 -16.65
CA GLU A 39 3.64 -0.45 -15.85
C GLU A 39 4.48 -0.82 -14.63
N LEU A 40 4.17 -1.92 -13.96
CA LEU A 40 5.00 -2.39 -12.88
C LEU A 40 6.38 -2.84 -13.37
N GLN A 41 6.51 -3.37 -14.60
CA GLN A 41 7.80 -3.67 -15.22
C GLN A 41 8.69 -2.45 -15.45
N ALA A 42 8.14 -1.23 -15.42
CA ALA A 42 8.93 -0.01 -15.46
C ALA A 42 9.79 0.17 -14.20
N VAL A 43 9.31 -0.36 -13.07
CA VAL A 43 10.02 -0.34 -11.77
C VAL A 43 10.71 -1.69 -11.52
N TRP A 44 10.01 -2.79 -11.74
CA TRP A 44 10.50 -4.16 -11.61
C TRP A 44 10.77 -4.78 -12.96
N THR A 45 11.90 -4.45 -13.58
CA THR A 45 12.27 -4.96 -14.92
C THR A 45 12.35 -6.48 -15.00
N ASP A 46 12.60 -7.15 -13.87
CA ASP A 46 12.67 -8.60 -13.75
C ASP A 46 11.32 -9.24 -13.38
N MET A 47 10.23 -8.46 -13.31
CA MET A 47 8.90 -8.98 -13.01
C MET A 47 8.40 -9.86 -14.15
N THR A 48 8.07 -11.11 -13.79
CA THR A 48 7.40 -12.08 -14.66
C THR A 48 5.89 -12.05 -14.45
N GLU A 49 5.13 -12.65 -15.38
CA GLU A 49 3.69 -12.88 -15.21
C GLU A 49 3.37 -13.65 -13.92
N GLU A 50 4.21 -14.60 -13.54
CA GLU A 50 4.06 -15.36 -12.30
C GLU A 50 4.27 -14.49 -11.05
N GLY A 51 5.22 -13.55 -11.10
CA GLY A 51 5.44 -12.57 -10.04
C GLY A 51 4.28 -11.58 -9.93
N PHE A 52 3.77 -11.11 -11.07
CA PHE A 52 2.57 -10.27 -11.12
C PHE A 52 1.34 -10.99 -10.57
N ALA A 53 1.10 -12.24 -10.96
CA ALA A 53 -0.01 -13.05 -10.46
C ALA A 53 0.09 -13.37 -8.96
N ALA A 54 1.27 -13.22 -8.35
CA ALA A 54 1.44 -13.31 -6.90
C ALA A 54 1.03 -12.01 -6.18
N VAL A 55 0.97 -10.89 -6.90
CA VAL A 55 0.57 -9.56 -6.41
C VAL A 55 -0.90 -9.30 -6.70
N ASP A 56 -1.37 -9.64 -7.90
CA ASP A 56 -2.77 -9.63 -8.33
C ASP A 56 -3.55 -10.74 -7.61
N THR A 57 -4.06 -10.42 -6.42
CA THR A 57 -4.74 -11.37 -5.55
C THR A 57 -6.19 -11.60 -5.96
N ASN A 58 -6.79 -10.62 -6.62
CA ASN A 58 -8.17 -10.67 -7.07
C ASN A 58 -8.30 -11.30 -8.48
N THR A 59 -7.17 -11.47 -9.19
CA THR A 59 -7.05 -12.03 -10.54
C THR A 59 -7.86 -11.25 -11.59
N ASP A 60 -7.91 -9.93 -11.47
CA ASP A 60 -8.54 -9.05 -12.45
C ASP A 60 -7.60 -8.59 -13.57
N GLY A 61 -6.30 -8.91 -13.45
CA GLY A 61 -5.27 -8.56 -14.42
C GLY A 61 -4.66 -7.17 -14.20
N GLU A 62 -5.02 -6.50 -13.11
CA GLU A 62 -4.53 -5.20 -12.67
C GLU A 62 -4.05 -5.33 -11.21
N VAL A 63 -3.18 -4.42 -10.77
CA VAL A 63 -2.75 -4.36 -9.37
C VAL A 63 -3.18 -3.04 -8.81
N ASP A 64 -4.01 -3.07 -7.78
CA ASP A 64 -4.41 -1.85 -7.08
C ASP A 64 -3.40 -1.42 -6.00
N THR A 65 -3.62 -0.24 -5.42
CA THR A 65 -2.77 0.28 -4.33
C THR A 65 -2.69 -0.62 -3.09
N VAL A 66 -3.77 -1.34 -2.78
CA VAL A 66 -3.86 -2.22 -1.62
C VAL A 66 -3.05 -3.49 -1.88
N GLU A 67 -3.16 -4.06 -3.07
CA GLU A 67 -2.40 -5.22 -3.51
C GLU A 67 -0.90 -4.93 -3.60
N LEU A 68 -0.54 -3.79 -4.20
CA LEU A 68 0.86 -3.36 -4.25
C LEU A 68 1.44 -3.17 -2.85
N GLN A 69 0.71 -2.50 -1.96
CA GLN A 69 1.13 -2.31 -0.57
C GLN A 69 1.27 -3.65 0.15
N ALA A 70 0.29 -4.55 0.02
CA ALA A 70 0.33 -5.86 0.61
C ALA A 70 1.53 -6.69 0.08
N ALA A 71 1.85 -6.58 -1.21
CA ALA A 71 3.01 -7.26 -1.78
C ALA A 71 4.32 -6.74 -1.21
N LEU A 72 4.44 -5.44 -0.95
CA LEU A 72 5.62 -4.85 -0.30
C LEU A 72 5.71 -5.24 1.17
N ASP A 73 4.60 -5.17 1.90
CA ASP A 73 4.53 -5.49 3.32
C ASP A 73 4.82 -6.97 3.59
N ASN A 74 4.39 -7.86 2.69
CA ASN A 74 4.68 -9.29 2.75
C ASN A 74 6.03 -9.68 2.09
N ALA A 75 6.81 -8.70 1.63
CA ALA A 75 8.06 -8.90 0.90
C ALA A 75 7.95 -9.81 -0.34
N VAL A 76 6.75 -9.86 -0.95
CA VAL A 76 6.51 -10.47 -2.27
C VAL A 76 7.18 -9.62 -3.34
N LEU A 77 7.02 -8.29 -3.23
CA LEU A 77 7.76 -7.32 -3.99
C LEU A 77 8.77 -6.63 -3.07
N THR A 78 9.95 -6.34 -3.61
CA THR A 78 10.94 -5.51 -2.93
C THR A 78 11.08 -4.23 -3.73
N VAL A 79 10.88 -3.07 -3.11
CA VAL A 79 11.10 -1.80 -3.81
C VAL A 79 12.53 -1.80 -4.34
N PRO A 80 12.76 -1.61 -5.65
CA PRO A 80 14.10 -1.46 -6.17
C PRO A 80 14.70 -0.26 -5.46
N VAL A 81 15.69 -0.51 -4.61
CA VAL A 81 16.41 0.58 -3.94
C VAL A 81 16.98 1.43 -5.07
N ALA A 82 16.52 2.68 -5.18
CA ALA A 82 17.17 3.64 -6.04
C ALA A 82 18.65 3.63 -5.63
N GLY A 83 19.49 3.07 -6.50
CA GLY A 83 20.91 2.89 -6.22
C GLY A 83 21.49 4.24 -5.81
N ASN A 84 22.14 4.28 -4.65
CA ASN A 84 22.97 5.41 -4.26
C ASN A 84 24.11 5.63 -5.26
#